data_AF-A0A7T6XEV0-F1
#
_entry.id   AF-A0A7T6XEV0-F1
#
_cell.length_a   1.000
_cell.length_b   1.000
_cell.length_c   1.000
_cell.angle_alpha   90.00
_cell.angle_beta   90.00
_cell.angle_gamma   90.00
#
_symmetry.space_group_name_H-M   'P 1'
#
loop_
_entity.id
_entity.type
_entity.pdbx_description
1 polymer ?
#
loop_
_entity_poly.entity_id
_entity_poly.type
_entity_poly.pdbx_seq_one_letter_code
_entity_poly.pdbx_strand_id
1 'polypeptide(L)'
;MPPNSHYASSAIGGRSQNATGSSASMVSQGDNSSASGTSVTNLSSSFSKQCSISPLRAAIDPFGSLPWFGLEEVLLNLPDLPTLHQLCQASPAVADYLSHKSGVFPKVVERIMERREYEHSSDDEYRCTQQDATRGLAEDTRIFFRTLVYLWWKEDSVVTGGASDENPLPEDFNDKLVYTINMSIEGFYEPNKVGMVHLPRSTPPNILRHLLSLASRLRRDAHAFFHTTMTLCMYTRIQELKNKKAHWPKNGPRPCGIPINTKRGGYPLSWMEEQRLMLAFLKPYVFSVLQRVVCEKRLLKPISSLTDPLSDGLYPDTLKDLEQNSLAEFWSPFANYGWMRTEPMEQMETILAWMEEGKTSHAARCKRAASFTTCCPEFSMLTEKQLKEYSRSNLQHIKLPGPFWAQSCTVAPQSGVKGAGFRGEFQKFGVSFWDKERMEGLGLATPRMDRYLDQIDLAFRWSSLLLSNKKRAPKRGQQKKGLQFRSRTKAISLGE
;
A
#
# COMPACT_ATOMS: atom_id res chain seq x y z
N MET A 1 -33.82 -29.84 46.92
CA MET A 1 -34.73 -28.70 47.17
C MET A 1 -34.85 -27.88 45.90
N PRO A 2 -35.96 -28.00 45.15
CA PRO A 2 -36.39 -27.00 44.16
C PRO A 2 -37.28 -25.95 44.89
N PRO A 3 -37.70 -24.80 44.29
CA PRO A 3 -38.69 -24.82 43.21
C PRO A 3 -38.69 -23.64 42.18
N ASN A 4 -39.40 -23.91 41.07
CA ASN A 4 -40.41 -23.07 40.36
C ASN A 4 -40.02 -21.72 39.73
N SER A 5 -40.18 -21.47 38.42
CA SER A 5 -41.35 -21.53 37.49
C SER A 5 -42.17 -20.23 37.40
N HIS A 6 -42.43 -19.78 36.15
CA HIS A 6 -43.66 -19.20 35.56
C HIS A 6 -43.39 -18.05 34.54
N TYR A 7 -43.72 -18.26 33.24
CA TYR A 7 -44.88 -17.73 32.46
C TYR A 7 -44.86 -16.19 32.26
N ALA A 8 -45.29 -15.55 31.16
CA ALA A 8 -45.75 -15.88 29.81
C ALA A 8 -46.03 -14.58 29.03
N SER A 9 -46.20 -14.72 27.70
CA SER A 9 -47.10 -13.97 26.79
C SER A 9 -46.90 -12.48 26.42
N SER A 10 -46.62 -12.30 25.12
CA SER A 10 -47.51 -11.69 24.10
C SER A 10 -48.31 -10.43 24.46
N ALA A 11 -48.11 -9.35 23.68
CA ALA A 11 -49.24 -8.61 23.09
C ALA A 11 -48.84 -7.79 21.86
N ILE A 12 -49.75 -7.83 20.89
CA ILE A 12 -49.81 -7.17 19.58
C ILE A 12 -50.40 -5.75 19.72
N GLY A 13 -49.99 -4.85 18.84
CA GLY A 13 -50.70 -3.63 18.45
C GLY A 13 -49.78 -2.75 17.60
N GLY A 14 -50.03 -2.42 16.33
CA GLY A 14 -51.28 -2.30 15.59
C GLY A 14 -51.56 -0.83 15.30
N ARG A 15 -51.67 -0.47 14.01
CA ARG A 15 -52.03 0.82 13.39
C ARG A 15 -50.95 1.92 13.33
N SER A 16 -50.91 2.81 12.34
CA SER A 16 -51.54 2.93 11.02
C SER A 16 -51.10 4.30 10.45
N GLN A 17 -50.79 4.33 9.16
CA GLN A 17 -51.06 5.38 8.17
C GLN A 17 -50.83 6.85 8.56
N ASN A 18 -50.02 7.55 7.77
CA ASN A 18 -50.56 8.64 6.95
C ASN A 18 -49.61 8.98 5.80
N ALA A 19 -50.12 8.71 4.60
CA ALA A 19 -49.67 9.32 3.37
C ALA A 19 -50.26 10.73 3.29
N THR A 20 -49.46 11.73 2.92
CA THR A 20 -49.94 12.95 2.27
C THR A 20 -48.96 13.29 1.17
N GLY A 21 -49.47 13.30 -0.07
CA GLY A 21 -48.74 13.81 -1.22
C GLY A 21 -48.68 15.33 -1.19
N SER A 22 -47.71 15.89 -1.90
CA SER A 22 -47.92 17.19 -2.54
C SER A 22 -47.09 17.28 -3.81
N SER A 23 -47.82 17.44 -4.90
CA SER A 23 -47.38 17.81 -6.23
C SER A 23 -47.18 19.33 -6.25
N ALA A 24 -46.06 19.79 -6.81
CA ALA A 24 -45.95 21.15 -7.31
C ALA A 24 -45.04 21.16 -8.54
N SER A 25 -45.68 21.23 -9.71
CA SER A 25 -45.09 21.73 -10.94
C SER A 25 -45.01 23.25 -10.91
N MET A 26 -43.90 23.84 -11.34
CA MET A 26 -43.87 25.13 -12.07
C MET A 26 -42.54 25.20 -12.83
N VAL A 27 -42.58 25.12 -14.16
CA VAL A 27 -42.61 26.24 -15.13
C VAL A 27 -41.20 26.68 -15.56
N SER A 28 -41.02 26.60 -16.87
CA SER A 28 -39.90 27.04 -17.69
C SER A 28 -39.68 28.55 -17.63
N GLN A 29 -38.41 28.97 -17.67
CA GLN A 29 -37.99 30.17 -18.39
C GLN A 29 -36.60 29.91 -18.96
N GLY A 30 -36.51 30.01 -20.29
CA GLY A 30 -35.23 30.03 -20.98
C GLY A 30 -34.60 31.41 -20.89
N ASP A 31 -33.29 31.48 -21.12
CA ASP A 31 -32.71 32.64 -21.75
C ASP A 31 -31.49 32.24 -22.59
N ASN A 32 -31.55 32.69 -23.83
CA ASN A 32 -30.51 32.67 -24.84
C ASN A 32 -29.42 33.65 -24.47
N SER A 33 -28.14 33.27 -24.61
CA SER A 33 -27.06 34.20 -24.94
C SER A 33 -25.88 33.43 -25.51
N SER A 34 -25.66 33.60 -26.81
CA SER A 34 -24.49 33.20 -27.57
C SER A 34 -23.61 34.42 -27.89
N ALA A 35 -22.42 34.14 -28.45
CA ALA A 35 -21.32 35.03 -28.88
C ALA A 35 -20.34 35.41 -27.75
N SER A 36 -19.01 35.35 -27.90
CA SER A 36 -18.07 35.09 -29.01
C SER A 36 -16.73 34.76 -28.32
N GLY A 37 -15.95 33.74 -28.70
CA GLY A 37 -15.20 33.72 -29.94
C GLY A 37 -13.83 34.39 -29.78
N THR A 38 -12.80 33.63 -29.38
CA THR A 38 -11.44 33.82 -29.93
C THR A 38 -10.75 32.47 -30.07
N SER A 39 -10.52 32.15 -31.34
CA SER A 39 -9.79 31.03 -31.90
C SER A 39 -8.29 31.11 -31.58
N VAL A 40 -7.70 29.97 -31.20
CA VAL A 40 -6.37 29.59 -31.66
C VAL A 40 -6.45 28.14 -32.14
N THR A 41 -6.65 28.02 -33.44
CA THR A 41 -6.65 26.78 -34.21
C THR A 41 -5.24 26.29 -34.53
N ASN A 42 -5.16 24.97 -34.71
CA ASN A 42 -4.31 24.24 -35.67
C ASN A 42 -2.84 23.96 -35.30
N LEU A 43 -2.62 22.80 -34.66
CA LEU A 43 -1.66 21.80 -35.15
C LEU A 43 -2.19 20.39 -34.84
N SER A 44 -2.09 19.48 -35.81
CA SER A 44 -2.45 18.03 -35.77
C SER A 44 -3.81 17.60 -36.36
N SER A 45 -4.25 18.19 -37.47
CA SER A 45 -5.42 17.71 -38.24
C SER A 45 -5.06 16.71 -39.37
N SER A 46 -3.82 16.20 -39.42
CA SER A 46 -3.39 15.21 -40.43
C SER A 46 -3.48 13.76 -39.94
N PHE A 47 -3.40 13.51 -38.62
CA PHE A 47 -3.54 12.16 -38.07
C PHE A 47 -5.01 11.70 -37.99
N SER A 48 -5.94 12.61 -37.70
CA SER A 48 -7.37 12.29 -37.56
C SER A 48 -8.09 11.97 -38.87
N LYS A 49 -7.52 12.30 -40.03
CA LYS A 49 -8.13 12.02 -41.34
C LYS A 49 -7.72 10.68 -41.97
N GLN A 50 -6.73 9.98 -41.42
CA GLN A 50 -6.37 8.61 -41.84
C GLN A 50 -7.06 7.51 -41.02
N CYS A 51 -7.88 7.86 -40.03
CA CYS A 51 -8.70 6.93 -39.26
C CYS A 51 -10.18 6.93 -39.70
N SER A 52 -10.46 7.01 -41.00
CA SER A 52 -11.76 6.57 -41.52
C SER A 52 -11.79 5.04 -41.53
N ILE A 53 -12.06 4.47 -40.36
CA ILE A 53 -12.15 3.04 -40.11
C ILE A 53 -13.44 2.50 -40.74
N SER A 54 -13.25 1.63 -41.72
CA SER A 54 -14.21 0.67 -42.30
C SER A 54 -15.06 -0.04 -41.23
N PRO A 55 -16.23 -0.65 -41.56
CA PRO A 55 -17.14 -1.17 -40.55
C PRO A 55 -16.44 -2.20 -39.64
N LEU A 56 -16.66 -2.00 -38.34
CA LEU A 56 -16.09 -2.73 -37.20
C LEU A 56 -16.14 -4.26 -37.41
N ARG A 57 -15.04 -4.87 -37.88
CA ARG A 57 -14.83 -6.30 -37.63
C ARG A 57 -14.77 -6.46 -36.12
N ALA A 58 -15.59 -7.36 -35.56
CA ALA A 58 -15.48 -7.77 -34.16
C ALA A 58 -13.98 -8.02 -33.88
N ALA A 59 -13.41 -7.27 -32.94
CA ALA A 59 -12.00 -7.39 -32.62
C ALA A 59 -11.76 -8.83 -32.15
N ILE A 60 -11.05 -9.61 -32.98
CA ILE A 60 -10.67 -10.98 -32.66
C ILE A 60 -9.74 -10.91 -31.46
N ASP A 61 -10.05 -11.64 -30.39
CA ASP A 61 -9.16 -11.78 -29.24
C ASP A 61 -7.83 -12.38 -29.73
N PRO A 62 -6.72 -11.61 -29.74
CA PRO A 62 -5.46 -12.10 -30.29
C PRO A 62 -4.90 -13.28 -29.48
N PHE A 63 -5.21 -13.34 -28.18
CA PHE A 63 -4.76 -14.44 -27.31
C PHE A 63 -5.55 -15.72 -27.55
N GLY A 64 -6.81 -15.61 -28.00
CA GLY A 64 -7.61 -16.76 -28.40
C GLY A 64 -7.09 -17.49 -29.63
N SER A 65 -6.24 -16.84 -30.43
CA SER A 65 -5.59 -17.46 -31.60
C SER A 65 -4.27 -18.17 -31.27
N LEU A 66 -3.72 -17.95 -30.07
CA LEU A 66 -2.46 -18.57 -29.67
C LEU A 66 -2.67 -20.04 -29.26
N PRO A 67 -1.76 -20.95 -29.62
CA PRO A 67 -1.77 -22.28 -29.03
C PRO A 67 -1.48 -22.18 -27.53
N TRP A 68 -1.96 -23.15 -26.75
CA TRP A 68 -1.88 -23.12 -25.28
C TRP A 68 -0.47 -22.87 -24.73
N PHE A 69 0.56 -23.42 -25.37
CA PHE A 69 1.96 -23.25 -24.94
C PHE A 69 2.47 -21.84 -25.23
N GLY A 70 2.06 -21.23 -26.34
CA GLY A 70 2.40 -19.84 -26.67
C GLY A 70 1.72 -18.87 -25.72
N LEU A 71 0.45 -19.13 -25.37
CA LEU A 71 -0.24 -18.36 -24.34
C LEU A 71 0.44 -18.50 -22.97
N GLU A 72 0.79 -19.73 -22.57
CA GLU A 72 1.49 -19.97 -21.29
C GLU A 72 2.83 -19.23 -21.22
N GLU A 73 3.62 -19.24 -22.30
CA GLU A 73 4.89 -18.52 -22.37
C GLU A 73 4.71 -17.00 -22.21
N VAL A 74 3.69 -16.43 -22.85
CA VAL A 74 3.36 -15.00 -22.66
C VAL A 74 3.00 -14.70 -21.20
N LEU A 75 2.16 -15.54 -20.60
CA LEU A 75 1.69 -15.35 -19.22
C LEU A 75 2.84 -15.46 -18.20
N LEU A 76 3.74 -16.42 -18.37
CA LEU A 76 4.93 -16.60 -17.52
C LEU A 76 5.93 -15.44 -17.64
N ASN A 77 5.87 -14.69 -18.75
CA ASN A 77 6.75 -13.55 -18.99
C ASN A 77 6.13 -12.19 -18.63
N LEU A 78 4.90 -12.15 -18.11
CA LEU A 78 4.31 -10.91 -17.62
C LEU A 78 5.13 -10.25 -16.50
N PRO A 79 5.12 -8.90 -16.43
CA PRO A 79 5.97 -8.17 -15.50
C PRO A 79 5.45 -8.18 -14.06
N ASP A 80 4.12 -8.16 -13.86
CA ASP A 80 3.49 -7.98 -12.56
C ASP A 80 2.03 -8.49 -12.50
N LEU A 81 1.51 -8.66 -11.28
CA LEU A 81 0.13 -9.15 -11.04
C LEU A 81 -0.94 -8.18 -11.57
N PRO A 82 -0.81 -6.84 -11.47
CA PRO A 82 -1.78 -5.92 -12.07
C PRO A 82 -1.89 -6.02 -13.59
N THR A 83 -0.79 -6.33 -14.28
CA THR A 83 -0.80 -6.58 -15.74
C THR A 83 -1.54 -7.87 -16.06
N LEU A 84 -1.29 -8.93 -15.28
CA LEU A 84 -2.08 -10.17 -15.40
C LEU A 84 -3.57 -9.93 -15.14
N HIS A 85 -3.91 -9.12 -14.13
CA HIS A 85 -5.30 -8.77 -13.86
C HIS A 85 -5.98 -8.06 -15.03
N GLN A 86 -5.33 -7.05 -15.60
CA GLN A 86 -5.83 -6.35 -16.78
C GLN A 86 -5.99 -7.28 -17.98
N LEU A 87 -5.04 -8.19 -18.18
CA LEU A 87 -5.10 -9.16 -19.27
C LEU A 87 -6.30 -10.10 -19.10
N CYS A 88 -6.55 -10.62 -17.90
CA CYS A 88 -7.74 -11.42 -17.60
C CYS A 88 -9.05 -10.66 -17.84
N GLN A 89 -9.07 -9.34 -17.63
CA GLN A 89 -10.24 -8.50 -17.90
C GLN A 89 -10.41 -8.20 -19.39
N ALA A 90 -9.31 -8.10 -20.14
CA ALA A 90 -9.30 -7.73 -21.54
C ALA A 90 -9.49 -8.92 -22.49
N SER A 91 -9.06 -10.12 -22.10
CA SER A 91 -9.13 -11.33 -22.91
C SER A 91 -9.88 -12.46 -22.20
N PRO A 92 -11.09 -12.80 -22.67
CA PRO A 92 -11.82 -13.99 -22.21
C PRO A 92 -11.01 -15.26 -22.38
N ALA A 93 -10.24 -15.40 -23.48
CA ALA A 93 -9.41 -16.58 -23.71
C ALA A 93 -8.35 -16.78 -22.61
N VAL A 94 -7.70 -15.70 -22.16
CA VAL A 94 -6.76 -15.77 -21.02
C VAL A 94 -7.48 -16.14 -19.72
N ALA A 95 -8.62 -15.50 -19.45
CA ALA A 95 -9.41 -15.79 -18.26
C ALA A 95 -9.83 -17.27 -18.22
N ASP A 96 -10.38 -17.79 -19.31
CA ASP A 96 -10.82 -19.18 -19.44
C ASP A 96 -9.64 -20.15 -19.31
N TYR A 97 -8.51 -19.87 -19.95
CA TYR A 97 -7.31 -20.71 -19.87
C TYR A 97 -6.82 -20.88 -18.44
N LEU A 98 -6.71 -19.78 -17.69
CA LEU A 98 -6.29 -19.79 -16.29
C LEU A 98 -7.33 -20.46 -15.36
N SER A 99 -8.60 -20.44 -15.74
CA SER A 99 -9.69 -21.01 -14.95
C SER A 99 -9.77 -22.53 -15.06
N HIS A 100 -9.57 -23.05 -16.27
CA HIS A 100 -9.85 -24.45 -16.59
C HIS A 100 -8.60 -25.34 -16.59
N LYS A 101 -7.41 -24.78 -16.83
CA LYS A 101 -6.17 -25.57 -16.83
C LYS A 101 -5.60 -25.67 -15.41
N SER A 102 -5.85 -26.82 -14.77
CA SER A 102 -5.41 -27.10 -13.40
C SER A 102 -3.91 -26.84 -13.20
N GLY A 103 -3.56 -26.20 -12.09
CA GLY A 103 -2.18 -25.89 -11.70
C GLY A 103 -1.49 -24.75 -12.47
N VAL A 104 -2.05 -24.26 -13.58
CA VAL A 104 -1.40 -23.21 -14.38
C VAL A 104 -1.54 -21.83 -13.74
N PHE A 105 -2.70 -21.51 -13.20
CA PHE A 105 -2.91 -20.19 -12.59
C PHE A 105 -2.02 -19.96 -11.35
N PRO A 106 -1.91 -20.89 -10.38
CA PRO A 106 -0.97 -20.74 -9.27
C PRO A 106 0.48 -20.64 -9.75
N LYS A 107 0.88 -21.44 -10.75
CA LYS A 107 2.22 -21.40 -11.37
C LYS A 107 2.54 -20.02 -11.97
N VAL A 108 1.61 -19.43 -12.72
CA VAL A 108 1.79 -18.10 -13.33
C VAL A 108 1.88 -17.03 -12.25
N VAL A 109 0.99 -17.06 -11.25
CA VAL A 109 1.00 -16.10 -10.14
C VAL A 109 2.30 -16.18 -9.36
N GLU A 110 2.77 -17.38 -9.03
CA GLU A 110 4.05 -17.58 -8.34
C GLU A 110 5.22 -17.05 -9.16
N ARG A 111 5.28 -17.41 -10.45
CA ARG A 111 6.33 -16.94 -11.35
C ARG A 111 6.42 -15.42 -11.42
N ILE A 112 5.28 -14.73 -11.39
CA ILE A 112 5.20 -13.27 -11.40
C ILE A 112 5.61 -12.67 -10.04
N MET A 113 5.31 -13.33 -8.92
CA MET A 113 5.68 -12.83 -7.59
C MET A 113 7.17 -13.06 -7.26
N GLU A 114 7.79 -14.09 -7.82
CA GLU A 114 9.20 -14.43 -7.59
C GLU A 114 10.18 -13.43 -8.20
N ARG A 115 11.28 -13.16 -7.47
CA ARG A 115 12.42 -12.40 -7.99
C ARG A 115 13.31 -13.31 -8.83
N ARG A 116 13.68 -12.85 -10.03
CA ARG A 116 14.61 -13.58 -10.93
C ARG A 116 16.07 -13.52 -10.50
N GLU A 117 16.38 -12.69 -9.50
CA GLU A 117 17.74 -12.53 -8.95
C GLU A 117 18.35 -13.86 -8.46
N TYR A 118 17.54 -14.85 -8.09
CA TYR A 118 17.99 -16.16 -7.59
C TYR A 118 18.16 -17.24 -8.68
N GLU A 119 17.82 -16.94 -9.94
CA GLU A 119 17.94 -17.92 -11.03
C GLU A 119 19.38 -18.08 -11.54
N HIS A 120 20.27 -17.18 -11.15
CA HIS A 120 21.68 -17.19 -11.55
C HIS A 120 22.54 -17.50 -10.32
N SER A 121 23.15 -18.68 -10.32
CA SER A 121 23.92 -19.27 -9.21
C SER A 121 25.09 -18.39 -8.76
N SER A 122 25.48 -18.57 -7.49
CA SER A 122 26.49 -17.84 -6.71
C SER A 122 27.90 -17.68 -7.30
N ASP A 123 28.22 -18.36 -8.40
CA ASP A 123 29.59 -18.57 -8.82
C ASP A 123 30.03 -17.65 -9.97
N ASP A 124 29.10 -16.90 -10.54
CA ASP A 124 29.40 -15.95 -11.61
C ASP A 124 29.07 -14.53 -11.14
N GLU A 125 30.07 -13.65 -11.21
CA GLU A 125 29.98 -12.20 -10.94
C GLU A 125 29.17 -11.49 -12.05
N TYR A 126 28.01 -12.07 -12.41
CA TYR A 126 27.16 -11.61 -13.49
C TYR A 126 26.26 -10.48 -13.00
N ARG A 127 26.20 -9.47 -13.85
CA ARG A 127 25.46 -8.22 -13.64
C ARG A 127 23.97 -8.53 -13.60
N CYS A 128 23.37 -8.50 -12.42
CA CYS A 128 21.91 -8.37 -12.28
C CYS A 128 21.45 -7.18 -13.13
N THR A 129 20.63 -7.45 -14.16
CA THR A 129 20.16 -6.37 -15.02
C THR A 129 19.14 -5.53 -14.27
N GLN A 130 18.99 -4.26 -14.68
CA GLN A 130 17.95 -3.37 -14.14
C GLN A 130 16.55 -4.00 -14.25
N GLN A 131 16.30 -4.76 -15.31
CA GLN A 131 15.02 -5.44 -15.54
C GLN A 131 14.81 -6.60 -14.57
N ASP A 132 15.86 -7.36 -14.25
CA ASP A 132 15.78 -8.46 -13.28
C ASP A 132 15.57 -7.93 -11.86
N ALA A 133 16.25 -6.84 -11.50
CA ALA A 133 16.15 -6.23 -10.17
C ALA A 133 14.77 -5.60 -9.87
N THR A 134 14.06 -5.19 -10.92
CA THR A 134 12.73 -4.55 -10.82
C THR A 134 11.58 -5.51 -11.11
N ARG A 135 11.88 -6.79 -11.36
CA ARG A 135 10.87 -7.83 -11.59
C ARG A 135 10.52 -8.55 -10.29
N GLY A 136 9.25 -8.92 -10.18
CA GLY A 136 8.73 -9.63 -9.02
C GLY A 136 8.37 -8.70 -7.88
N LEU A 137 8.06 -9.31 -6.73
CA LEU A 137 7.71 -8.60 -5.51
C LEU A 137 8.83 -8.70 -4.50
N ALA A 138 8.89 -7.72 -3.60
CA ALA A 138 9.70 -7.85 -2.41
C ALA A 138 9.22 -9.02 -1.55
N GLU A 139 10.15 -9.64 -0.82
CA GLU A 139 9.89 -10.89 -0.12
C GLU A 139 8.74 -10.81 0.88
N ASP A 140 8.73 -9.82 1.77
CA ASP A 140 7.64 -9.58 2.72
C ASP A 140 6.29 -9.35 2.01
N THR A 141 6.29 -8.66 0.85
CA THR A 141 5.08 -8.40 0.06
C THR A 141 4.52 -9.69 -0.52
N ARG A 142 5.39 -10.55 -1.07
CA ARG A 142 5.03 -11.89 -1.58
C ARG A 142 4.48 -12.78 -0.45
N ILE A 143 5.14 -12.78 0.70
CA ILE A 143 4.70 -13.55 1.88
C ILE A 143 3.29 -13.12 2.29
N PHE A 144 3.04 -11.82 2.40
CA PHE A 144 1.71 -11.33 2.77
C PHE A 144 0.64 -11.67 1.74
N PHE A 145 0.95 -11.61 0.45
CA PHE A 145 0.00 -12.06 -0.58
C PHE A 145 -0.31 -13.55 -0.49
N ARG A 146 0.69 -14.41 -0.32
CA ARG A 146 0.47 -15.86 -0.12
C ARG A 146 -0.33 -16.14 1.14
N THR A 147 0.01 -15.49 2.26
CA THR A 147 -0.75 -15.57 3.51
C THR A 147 -2.22 -15.19 3.31
N LEU A 148 -2.50 -14.11 2.58
CA LEU A 148 -3.88 -13.72 2.25
C LEU A 148 -4.60 -14.78 1.42
N VAL A 149 -3.93 -15.36 0.41
CA VAL A 149 -4.48 -16.47 -0.39
C VAL A 149 -4.85 -17.65 0.49
N TYR A 150 -3.98 -18.07 1.41
CA TYR A 150 -4.22 -19.19 2.30
C TYR A 150 -5.38 -18.93 3.28
N LEU A 151 -5.47 -17.72 3.82
CA LEU A 151 -6.57 -17.28 4.68
C LEU A 151 -7.90 -17.28 3.92
N TRP A 152 -7.94 -16.74 2.70
CA TRP A 152 -9.17 -16.72 1.89
C TRP A 152 -9.57 -18.10 1.40
N TRP A 153 -8.59 -18.95 1.04
CA TRP A 153 -8.86 -20.33 0.67
C TRP A 153 -9.50 -21.08 1.84
N LYS A 154 -8.97 -20.93 3.07
CA LYS A 154 -9.57 -21.54 4.27
C LYS A 154 -11.02 -21.08 4.47
N GLU A 155 -11.29 -19.78 4.29
CA GLU A 155 -12.66 -19.27 4.36
C GLU A 155 -13.58 -19.87 3.28
N ASP A 156 -13.11 -19.97 2.05
CA ASP A 156 -13.87 -20.47 0.89
C ASP A 156 -14.16 -21.97 1.01
N SER A 157 -13.20 -22.77 1.47
CA SER A 157 -13.38 -24.20 1.73
C SER A 157 -14.47 -24.46 2.77
N VAL A 158 -14.56 -23.64 3.82
CA VAL A 158 -15.62 -23.78 4.83
C VAL A 158 -16.99 -23.40 4.27
N VAL A 159 -17.07 -22.39 3.39
CA VAL A 159 -18.32 -21.95 2.78
C VAL A 159 -18.84 -22.95 1.74
N THR A 160 -17.93 -23.50 0.92
CA THR A 160 -18.28 -24.41 -0.20
C THR A 160 -18.33 -25.87 0.23
N GLY A 161 -17.81 -26.22 1.40
CA GLY A 161 -17.58 -27.61 1.82
C GLY A 161 -16.47 -28.30 1.02
N GLY A 162 -15.67 -27.54 0.26
CA GLY A 162 -14.56 -28.06 -0.53
C GLY A 162 -13.38 -28.50 0.34
N ALA A 163 -12.63 -29.50 -0.13
CA ALA A 163 -11.40 -29.94 0.53
C ALA A 163 -10.36 -28.79 0.60
N SER A 164 -9.62 -28.75 1.70
CA SER A 164 -8.57 -27.75 1.99
C SER A 164 -7.21 -28.44 2.18
N ASP A 165 -7.08 -29.68 1.72
CA ASP A 165 -6.05 -30.62 2.19
C ASP A 165 -4.63 -30.21 1.76
N GLU A 166 -4.50 -29.42 0.69
CA GLU A 166 -3.23 -28.87 0.23
C GLU A 166 -2.97 -27.44 0.73
N ASN A 167 -3.91 -26.81 1.45
CA ASN A 167 -3.71 -25.47 2.00
C ASN A 167 -2.68 -25.54 3.16
N PRO A 168 -1.54 -24.85 3.08
CA PRO A 168 -0.50 -24.92 4.10
C PRO A 168 -0.85 -24.18 5.40
N LEU A 169 -2.02 -23.54 5.48
CA LEU A 169 -2.46 -22.86 6.69
C LEU A 169 -2.76 -23.88 7.80
N PRO A 170 -2.07 -23.80 8.96
CA PRO A 170 -2.35 -24.68 10.09
C PRO A 170 -3.74 -24.40 10.68
N GLU A 171 -4.30 -25.35 11.43
CA GLU A 171 -5.57 -25.16 12.14
C GLU A 171 -5.45 -24.28 13.38
N ASP A 172 -4.26 -24.23 13.98
CA ASP A 172 -3.96 -23.45 15.19
C ASP A 172 -3.38 -22.08 14.83
N PHE A 173 -3.96 -21.03 15.39
CA PHE A 173 -3.42 -19.67 15.26
C PHE A 173 -2.06 -19.51 15.96
N ASN A 174 -1.85 -20.26 17.04
CA ASN A 174 -0.60 -20.23 17.81
C ASN A 174 0.54 -21.01 17.13
N ASP A 175 0.27 -21.65 15.99
CA ASP A 175 1.33 -22.26 15.18
C ASP A 175 2.35 -21.18 14.76
N LYS A 176 3.63 -21.52 14.89
CA LYS A 176 4.76 -20.63 14.61
C LYS A 176 4.69 -20.02 13.19
N LEU A 177 4.11 -20.74 12.21
CA LEU A 177 3.93 -20.29 10.83
C LEU A 177 2.94 -19.12 10.68
N VAL A 178 1.99 -18.99 11.60
CA VAL A 178 0.92 -17.96 11.58
C VAL A 178 1.16 -16.90 12.64
N TYR A 179 1.53 -17.31 13.85
CA TYR A 179 1.75 -16.42 14.98
C TYR A 179 2.81 -15.34 14.69
N THR A 180 3.77 -15.62 13.79
CA THR A 180 4.87 -14.71 13.44
C THR A 180 4.68 -13.93 12.15
N ILE A 181 3.45 -13.89 11.60
CA ILE A 181 3.14 -13.13 10.37
C ILE A 181 3.50 -11.64 10.50
N ASN A 182 3.40 -11.08 11.70
CA ASN A 182 3.76 -9.68 11.99
C ASN A 182 5.27 -9.43 12.11
N MET A 183 6.12 -10.47 12.05
CA MET A 183 7.57 -10.30 11.91
C MET A 183 7.90 -10.01 10.45
N SER A 184 8.71 -8.99 10.16
CA SER A 184 9.42 -8.92 8.86
C SER A 184 10.55 -9.94 8.83
N ILE A 185 11.03 -10.31 7.65
CA ILE A 185 12.24 -11.16 7.54
C ILE A 185 13.48 -10.44 8.09
N GLU A 186 13.47 -9.10 8.07
CA GLU A 186 14.56 -8.31 8.60
C GLU A 186 14.78 -8.55 10.10
N GLY A 187 15.91 -9.18 10.44
CA GLY A 187 16.38 -9.37 11.81
C GLY A 187 16.18 -10.77 12.40
N PHE A 188 15.43 -11.65 11.73
CA PHE A 188 15.09 -12.96 12.26
C PHE A 188 15.09 -14.01 11.14
N TYR A 189 16.13 -14.85 11.06
CA TYR A 189 16.18 -16.02 10.17
C TYR A 189 15.16 -17.11 10.56
N GLU A 190 14.63 -17.02 11.77
CA GLU A 190 13.57 -17.87 12.27
C GLU A 190 12.50 -17.02 12.95
N PRO A 191 11.21 -17.35 12.78
CA PRO A 191 10.71 -18.57 12.14
C PRO A 191 10.21 -18.46 10.71
N ASN A 192 10.08 -19.64 10.11
CA ASN A 192 9.34 -19.84 8.88
C ASN A 192 7.92 -19.28 9.03
N LYS A 193 7.43 -18.61 7.97
CA LYS A 193 6.06 -18.10 7.88
C LYS A 193 5.27 -18.91 6.87
N VAL A 194 3.96 -19.01 7.05
CA VAL A 194 3.08 -19.73 6.10
C VAL A 194 3.24 -19.20 4.67
N GLY A 195 3.40 -17.88 4.50
CA GLY A 195 3.60 -17.25 3.19
C GLY A 195 4.95 -17.54 2.52
N MET A 196 5.85 -18.29 3.17
CA MET A 196 7.07 -18.77 2.51
C MET A 196 6.81 -20.00 1.66
N VAL A 197 5.76 -20.77 1.96
CA VAL A 197 5.31 -21.90 1.14
C VAL A 197 4.76 -21.36 -0.18
N HIS A 198 5.20 -21.93 -1.32
CA HIS A 198 4.67 -21.57 -2.63
C HIS A 198 3.23 -22.05 -2.80
N LEU A 199 2.45 -21.33 -3.59
CA LEU A 199 1.06 -21.65 -3.90
C LEU A 199 0.93 -23.07 -4.47
N PRO A 200 0.17 -23.96 -3.82
CA PRO A 200 -0.12 -25.30 -4.33
C PRO A 200 -0.83 -25.27 -5.69
N ARG A 201 -0.67 -26.34 -6.48
CA ARG A 201 -1.34 -26.46 -7.80
C ARG A 201 -2.87 -26.48 -7.69
N SER A 202 -3.40 -26.91 -6.56
CA SER A 202 -4.82 -26.94 -6.23
C SER A 202 -5.38 -25.59 -5.76
N THR A 203 -4.56 -24.53 -5.65
CA THR A 203 -5.03 -23.22 -5.18
C THR A 203 -6.22 -22.74 -6.03
N PRO A 204 -7.39 -22.44 -5.42
CA PRO A 204 -8.60 -22.16 -6.18
C PRO A 204 -8.50 -20.91 -7.09
N PRO A 205 -8.94 -20.98 -8.36
CA PRO A 205 -8.87 -19.86 -9.30
C PRO A 205 -9.61 -18.59 -8.85
N ASN A 206 -10.76 -18.72 -8.18
CA ASN A 206 -11.52 -17.60 -7.60
C ASN A 206 -10.68 -16.81 -6.58
N ILE A 207 -9.92 -17.48 -5.73
CA ILE A 207 -9.03 -16.85 -4.75
C ILE A 207 -7.88 -16.13 -5.44
N LEU A 208 -7.31 -16.71 -6.50
CA LEU A 208 -6.26 -16.04 -7.28
C LEU A 208 -6.78 -14.82 -8.03
N ARG A 209 -8.01 -14.84 -8.58
CA ARG A 209 -8.63 -13.63 -9.16
C ARG A 209 -8.82 -12.54 -8.09
N HIS A 210 -9.16 -12.93 -6.86
CA HIS A 210 -9.26 -11.99 -5.75
C HIS A 210 -7.89 -11.35 -5.42
N LEU A 211 -6.82 -12.15 -5.40
CA LEU A 211 -5.45 -11.65 -5.25
C LEU A 211 -5.09 -10.65 -6.35
N LEU A 212 -5.35 -10.97 -7.62
CA LEU A 212 -5.07 -10.08 -8.76
C LEU A 212 -5.78 -8.73 -8.64
N SER A 213 -7.05 -8.76 -8.21
CA SER A 213 -7.85 -7.58 -7.94
C SER A 213 -7.28 -6.74 -6.79
N LEU A 214 -6.89 -7.39 -5.68
CA LEU A 214 -6.25 -6.71 -4.56
C LEU A 214 -4.92 -6.08 -4.98
N ALA A 215 -4.05 -6.81 -5.67
CA ALA A 215 -2.75 -6.32 -6.12
C ALA A 215 -2.89 -5.06 -7.00
N SER A 216 -3.86 -5.08 -7.93
CA SER A 216 -4.17 -3.92 -8.78
C SER A 216 -4.67 -2.72 -7.98
N ARG A 217 -5.54 -2.97 -6.99
CA ARG A 217 -6.05 -1.92 -6.10
C ARG A 217 -4.94 -1.30 -5.26
N LEU A 218 -4.09 -2.13 -4.66
CA LEU A 218 -2.97 -1.67 -3.84
C LEU A 218 -1.98 -0.84 -4.64
N ARG A 219 -1.64 -1.27 -5.86
CA ARG A 219 -0.75 -0.50 -6.74
C ARG A 219 -1.36 0.85 -7.10
N ARG A 220 -2.65 0.89 -7.44
CA ARG A 220 -3.38 2.15 -7.67
C ARG A 220 -3.33 3.06 -6.45
N ASP A 221 -3.59 2.54 -5.26
CA ASP A 221 -3.62 3.33 -4.02
C ASP A 221 -2.20 3.85 -3.68
N ALA A 222 -1.16 3.03 -3.89
CA ALA A 222 0.24 3.41 -3.77
C ALA A 222 0.60 4.57 -4.72
N HIS A 223 0.22 4.49 -5.99
CA HIS A 223 0.48 5.57 -6.96
C HIS A 223 -0.33 6.83 -6.65
N ALA A 224 -1.57 6.70 -6.21
CA ALA A 224 -2.39 7.84 -5.79
C ALA A 224 -1.78 8.56 -4.58
N PHE A 225 -1.26 7.81 -3.61
CA PHE A 225 -0.49 8.35 -2.48
C PHE A 225 0.78 9.05 -2.99
N PHE A 226 1.59 8.37 -3.80
CA PHE A 226 2.83 8.90 -4.36
C PHE A 226 2.63 10.22 -5.10
N HIS A 227 1.68 10.28 -6.04
CA HIS A 227 1.44 11.51 -6.78
C HIS A 227 0.92 12.64 -5.87
N THR A 228 0.10 12.32 -4.87
CA THR A 228 -0.40 13.32 -3.91
C THR A 228 0.75 13.93 -3.10
N THR A 229 1.62 13.07 -2.56
CA THR A 229 2.77 13.49 -1.74
C THR A 229 3.85 14.18 -2.56
N MET A 230 4.19 13.69 -3.75
CA MET A 230 5.13 14.36 -4.67
C MET A 230 4.62 15.74 -5.07
N THR A 231 3.34 15.85 -5.41
CA THR A 231 2.71 17.14 -5.72
C THR A 231 2.87 18.11 -4.54
N LEU A 232 2.64 17.64 -3.31
CA LEU A 232 2.83 18.45 -2.12
C LEU A 232 4.29 18.89 -1.92
N CYS A 233 5.25 17.98 -2.11
CA CYS A 233 6.69 18.30 -2.05
C CYS A 233 7.07 19.36 -3.09
N MET A 234 6.61 19.23 -4.34
CA MET A 234 6.92 20.18 -5.43
C MET A 234 6.32 21.56 -5.22
N TYR A 235 5.10 21.63 -4.66
CA TYR A 235 4.48 22.92 -4.34
C TYR A 235 5.09 23.58 -3.11
N THR A 236 5.79 22.81 -2.27
CA THR A 236 6.41 23.34 -1.07
C THR A 236 7.72 24.02 -1.43
N ARG A 237 7.80 25.33 -1.17
CA ARG A 237 9.03 26.12 -1.39
C ARG A 237 10.06 25.80 -0.31
N ILE A 238 10.73 24.65 -0.43
CA ILE A 238 11.84 24.26 0.45
C ILE A 238 12.98 25.26 0.24
N GLN A 239 13.55 25.73 1.34
CA GLN A 239 14.65 26.68 1.35
C GLN A 239 15.88 26.08 2.02
N GLU A 240 17.05 26.35 1.47
CA GLU A 240 18.33 26.11 2.14
C GLU A 240 18.89 27.40 2.73
N LEU A 241 19.81 27.29 3.68
CA LEU A 241 20.47 28.44 4.28
C LEU A 241 21.32 29.17 3.25
N LYS A 242 21.15 30.51 3.16
CA LYS A 242 22.02 31.35 2.33
C LYS A 242 23.50 31.26 2.76
N ASN A 243 23.73 31.11 4.07
CA ASN A 243 25.05 30.88 4.63
C ASN A 243 24.94 29.74 5.65
N LYS A 244 25.58 28.59 5.39
CA LYS A 244 25.57 27.43 6.28
C LYS A 244 26.19 27.70 7.66
N LYS A 245 27.03 28.73 7.78
CA LYS A 245 27.61 29.18 9.05
C LYS A 245 26.75 30.21 9.78
N ALA A 246 25.59 30.59 9.22
CA ALA A 246 24.70 31.54 9.87
C ALA A 246 24.22 30.98 11.21
N HIS A 247 24.38 31.77 12.27
CA HIS A 247 23.89 31.42 13.59
C HIS A 247 22.36 31.43 13.59
N TRP A 248 21.74 30.36 14.09
CA TRP A 248 20.31 30.31 14.34
C TRP A 248 20.04 30.50 15.84
N PRO A 249 19.70 31.73 16.28
CA PRO A 249 19.50 32.03 17.69
C PRO A 249 18.28 31.30 18.26
N LYS A 250 18.37 30.82 19.51
CA LYS A 250 17.31 30.05 20.20
C LYS A 250 15.97 30.81 20.29
N ASN A 251 16.04 32.12 20.51
CA ASN A 251 14.86 33.01 20.66
C ASN A 251 14.83 34.13 19.61
N GLY A 252 15.58 33.97 18.51
CA GLY A 252 15.68 35.01 17.49
C GLY A 252 15.00 34.63 16.18
N PRO A 253 15.05 35.52 15.18
CA PRO A 253 14.41 35.28 13.90
C PRO A 253 15.04 34.08 13.19
N ARG A 254 14.22 33.38 12.41
CA ARG A 254 14.69 32.33 11.49
C ARG A 254 15.69 32.96 10.50
N PRO A 255 16.87 32.34 10.27
CA PRO A 255 17.84 32.84 9.30
C PRO A 255 17.27 32.99 7.89
N CYS A 256 17.94 33.80 7.06
CA CYS A 256 17.54 33.97 5.66
C CYS A 256 17.85 32.70 4.84
N GLY A 257 16.84 32.24 4.10
CA GLY A 257 16.95 31.10 3.20
C GLY A 257 16.86 31.49 1.73
N ILE A 258 17.41 30.66 0.87
CA ILE A 258 17.23 30.73 -0.58
C ILE A 258 16.43 29.51 -1.05
N PRO A 259 15.50 29.64 -2.01
CA PRO A 259 14.74 28.49 -2.52
C PRO A 259 15.67 27.45 -3.15
N ILE A 260 15.45 26.18 -2.82
CA ILE A 260 16.11 25.07 -3.51
C ILE A 260 15.42 24.89 -4.86
N ASN A 261 16.21 24.79 -5.93
CA ASN A 261 15.69 24.44 -7.23
C ASN A 261 15.42 22.92 -7.29
N THR A 262 14.23 22.52 -6.85
CA THR A 262 13.75 21.12 -6.90
C THR A 262 13.20 20.72 -8.28
N LYS A 263 13.30 21.58 -9.31
CA LYS A 263 12.72 21.31 -10.64
C LYS A 263 13.56 20.38 -11.54
N ARG A 264 14.50 19.61 -10.99
CA ARG A 264 15.28 18.65 -11.80
C ARG A 264 14.44 17.40 -12.06
N GLY A 265 13.75 17.39 -13.20
CA GLY A 265 13.18 16.20 -13.83
C GLY A 265 11.84 15.74 -13.28
N GLY A 266 11.15 14.90 -14.07
CA GLY A 266 10.06 14.09 -13.55
C GLY A 266 10.62 13.13 -12.50
N TYR A 267 9.87 12.92 -11.44
CA TYR A 267 10.23 12.04 -10.35
C TYR A 267 9.40 10.76 -10.50
N PRO A 268 9.73 9.84 -11.43
CA PRO A 268 9.02 8.56 -11.52
C PRO A 268 9.22 7.80 -10.21
N LEU A 269 8.22 7.02 -9.81
CA LEU A 269 8.31 6.16 -8.63
C LEU A 269 9.42 5.12 -8.86
N SER A 270 10.21 4.81 -7.84
CA SER A 270 11.14 3.67 -7.92
C SER A 270 10.44 2.38 -7.53
N TRP A 271 10.91 1.24 -8.04
CA TRP A 271 10.34 -0.07 -7.68
C TRP A 271 10.34 -0.26 -6.15
N MET A 272 11.43 0.10 -5.47
CA MET A 272 11.56 0.00 -4.01
C MET A 272 10.51 0.81 -3.26
N GLU A 273 10.27 2.05 -3.70
CA GLU A 273 9.28 2.92 -3.08
C GLU A 273 7.87 2.40 -3.32
N GLU A 274 7.59 1.85 -4.51
CA GLU A 274 6.33 1.16 -4.78
C GLU A 274 6.15 -0.03 -3.84
N GLN A 275 7.16 -0.88 -3.68
CA GLN A 275 7.09 -2.05 -2.81
C GLN A 275 6.92 -1.67 -1.34
N ARG A 276 7.58 -0.62 -0.84
CA ARG A 276 7.35 -0.10 0.53
C ARG A 276 5.93 0.41 0.72
N LEU A 277 5.41 1.14 -0.26
CA LEU A 277 4.03 1.62 -0.23
C LEU A 277 3.05 0.45 -0.24
N MET A 278 3.22 -0.51 -1.14
CA MET A 278 2.40 -1.72 -1.22
C MET A 278 2.42 -2.51 0.09
N LEU A 279 3.61 -2.71 0.67
CA LEU A 279 3.76 -3.40 1.95
C LEU A 279 3.05 -2.64 3.09
N ALA A 280 3.22 -1.32 3.16
CA ALA A 280 2.52 -0.50 4.14
C ALA A 280 1.01 -0.64 3.99
N PHE A 281 0.47 -0.56 2.77
CA PHE A 281 -0.96 -0.75 2.51
C PHE A 281 -1.43 -2.17 2.85
N LEU A 282 -0.61 -3.19 2.61
CA LEU A 282 -0.95 -4.58 2.91
C LEU A 282 -1.12 -4.85 4.40
N LYS A 283 -0.34 -4.23 5.28
CA LYS A 283 -0.39 -4.49 6.73
C LYS A 283 -1.80 -4.33 7.34
N PRO A 284 -2.52 -3.21 7.15
CA PRO A 284 -3.92 -3.10 7.57
C PRO A 284 -4.85 -4.15 6.96
N TYR A 285 -4.64 -4.55 5.69
CA TYR A 285 -5.45 -5.59 5.05
C TYR A 285 -5.21 -6.96 5.66
N VAL A 286 -3.95 -7.38 5.84
CA VAL A 286 -3.58 -8.65 6.48
C VAL A 286 -4.15 -8.70 7.90
N PHE A 287 -3.98 -7.64 8.68
CA PHE A 287 -4.56 -7.54 10.02
C PHE A 287 -6.08 -7.72 10.00
N SER A 288 -6.79 -7.02 9.11
CA SER A 288 -8.24 -7.12 9.01
C SER A 288 -8.71 -8.52 8.59
N VAL A 289 -7.97 -9.21 7.71
CA VAL A 289 -8.33 -10.58 7.30
C VAL A 289 -8.04 -11.56 8.43
N LEU A 290 -6.90 -11.44 9.11
CA LEU A 290 -6.58 -12.25 10.29
C LEU A 290 -7.62 -12.09 11.39
N GLN A 291 -7.97 -10.86 11.76
CA GLN A 291 -8.99 -10.60 12.78
C GLN A 291 -10.33 -11.26 12.42
N ARG A 292 -10.74 -11.17 11.16
CA ARG A 292 -11.96 -11.81 10.69
C ARG A 292 -11.87 -13.34 10.74
N VAL A 293 -10.77 -13.93 10.27
CA VAL A 293 -10.60 -15.39 10.22
C VAL A 293 -10.44 -16.00 11.61
N VAL A 294 -9.69 -15.34 12.50
CA VAL A 294 -9.34 -15.81 13.85
C VAL A 294 -10.44 -15.45 14.85
N CYS A 295 -10.82 -14.18 14.95
CA CYS A 295 -11.72 -13.70 16.01
C CYS A 295 -13.19 -13.80 15.62
N GLU A 296 -13.57 -13.36 14.42
CA GLU A 296 -14.98 -13.29 14.00
C GLU A 296 -15.52 -14.66 13.57
N LYS A 297 -14.78 -15.36 12.69
CA LYS A 297 -15.19 -16.65 12.12
C LYS A 297 -14.63 -17.85 12.87
N ARG A 298 -13.58 -17.67 13.68
CA ARG A 298 -12.94 -18.74 14.48
C ARG A 298 -12.52 -19.95 13.64
N LEU A 299 -12.04 -19.70 12.43
CA LEU A 299 -11.56 -20.75 11.53
C LEU A 299 -10.16 -21.22 11.90
N LEU A 300 -9.38 -20.36 12.56
CA LEU A 300 -8.12 -20.71 13.19
C LEU A 300 -8.37 -20.71 14.70
N LYS A 301 -8.29 -21.88 15.32
CA LYS A 301 -8.62 -22.04 16.74
C LYS A 301 -7.36 -21.70 17.55
N PRO A 302 -7.38 -20.72 18.45
CA PRO A 302 -6.31 -20.58 19.43
C PRO A 302 -6.44 -21.77 20.38
N ILE A 303 -5.52 -22.74 20.32
CA ILE A 303 -5.56 -23.86 21.26
C ILE A 303 -5.27 -23.32 22.66
N SER A 304 -6.28 -23.35 23.54
CA SER A 304 -6.22 -22.89 24.94
C SER A 304 -5.28 -23.71 25.83
N SER A 305 -4.44 -24.59 25.26
CA SER A 305 -3.63 -25.58 25.97
C SER A 305 -2.14 -25.55 25.63
N LEU A 306 -1.63 -24.47 25.03
CA LEU A 306 -0.20 -24.20 25.17
C LEU A 306 0.04 -23.68 26.60
N THR A 307 0.54 -24.57 27.46
CA THR A 307 1.36 -24.17 28.61
C THR A 307 2.39 -23.17 28.10
N ASP A 308 2.22 -21.90 28.46
CA ASP A 308 3.04 -20.74 28.08
C ASP A 308 3.90 -20.93 26.82
N PRO A 309 3.41 -20.54 25.62
CA PRO A 309 4.21 -20.61 24.43
C PRO A 309 5.31 -19.56 24.52
N LEU A 310 6.51 -20.00 24.88
CA LEU A 310 7.76 -19.24 24.85
C LEU A 310 7.90 -18.21 25.98
N SER A 311 9.08 -18.20 26.62
CA SER A 311 9.43 -17.36 27.78
C SER A 311 8.79 -15.95 27.72
N ASP A 312 7.99 -15.67 28.76
CA ASP A 312 7.02 -14.59 29.07
C ASP A 312 7.46 -13.11 28.83
N GLY A 313 8.29 -12.83 27.84
CA GLY A 313 8.77 -11.48 27.55
C GLY A 313 9.40 -11.25 26.17
N LEU A 314 9.49 -12.27 25.31
CA LEU A 314 10.11 -12.16 23.98
C LEU A 314 9.13 -12.06 22.81
N TYR A 315 7.85 -12.38 23.01
CA TYR A 315 6.85 -12.37 21.94
C TYR A 315 5.61 -11.54 22.34
N PRO A 316 5.07 -10.69 21.45
CA PRO A 316 3.86 -9.90 21.66
C PRO A 316 2.61 -10.79 21.64
N ASP A 317 1.59 -10.39 22.40
CA ASP A 317 0.32 -11.10 22.47
C ASP A 317 -0.55 -10.80 21.24
N THR A 318 -0.16 -11.37 20.09
CA THR A 318 -0.77 -11.08 18.78
C THR A 318 -2.26 -11.43 18.73
N LEU A 319 -2.68 -12.45 19.48
CA LEU A 319 -4.10 -12.82 19.60
C LEU A 319 -4.88 -11.71 20.32
N LYS A 320 -4.40 -11.26 21.47
CA LYS A 320 -5.01 -10.14 22.21
C LYS A 320 -5.05 -8.87 21.37
N ASP A 321 -4.01 -8.58 20.60
CA ASP A 321 -4.00 -7.41 19.72
C ASP A 321 -5.07 -7.51 18.62
N LEU A 322 -5.28 -8.69 18.03
CA LEU A 322 -6.37 -8.94 17.08
C LEU A 322 -7.75 -8.78 17.73
N GLU A 323 -7.95 -9.36 18.92
CA GLU A 323 -9.20 -9.28 19.68
C GLU A 323 -9.53 -7.85 20.11
N GLN A 324 -8.52 -7.08 20.50
CA GLN A 324 -8.65 -5.67 20.89
C GLN A 324 -8.72 -4.72 19.69
N ASN A 325 -8.62 -5.24 18.46
CA ASN A 325 -8.53 -4.44 17.24
C ASN A 325 -7.37 -3.43 17.28
N SER A 326 -6.26 -3.84 17.89
CA SER A 326 -5.07 -3.02 18.11
C SER A 326 -4.07 -3.20 16.97
N LEU A 327 -4.35 -2.57 15.82
CA LEU A 327 -3.50 -2.64 14.63
C LEU A 327 -2.05 -2.21 14.92
N ALA A 328 -1.86 -1.17 15.72
CA ALA A 328 -0.53 -0.62 16.00
C ALA A 328 0.31 -1.56 16.88
N GLU A 329 -0.30 -2.14 17.92
CA GLU A 329 0.38 -3.08 18.81
C GLU A 329 0.68 -4.40 18.08
N PHE A 330 -0.25 -4.88 17.25
CA PHE A 330 -0.05 -6.09 16.44
C PHE A 330 1.17 -5.99 15.52
N TRP A 331 1.37 -4.85 14.85
CA TRP A 331 2.54 -4.64 13.98
C TRP A 331 3.76 -4.10 14.74
N SER A 332 3.66 -3.95 16.06
CA SER A 332 4.81 -3.54 16.86
C SER A 332 5.87 -4.66 16.84
N PRO A 333 7.17 -4.31 16.75
CA PRO A 333 8.21 -5.31 16.66
C PRO A 333 8.24 -6.24 17.88
N PHE A 334 8.44 -7.53 17.63
CA PHE A 334 8.60 -8.57 18.67
C PHE A 334 9.74 -8.27 19.65
N ALA A 335 10.76 -7.54 19.19
CA ALA A 335 11.87 -7.14 20.02
C ALA A 335 12.03 -5.61 20.02
N ASN A 336 12.06 -5.04 21.22
CA ASN A 336 12.45 -3.66 21.49
C ASN A 336 13.95 -3.41 21.20
N TYR A 337 14.46 -3.80 20.03
CA TYR A 337 15.77 -3.33 19.58
C TYR A 337 15.62 -1.85 19.24
N GLY A 338 15.99 -0.99 20.21
CA GLY A 338 15.64 0.43 20.39
C GLY A 338 16.00 1.45 19.30
N TRP A 339 16.01 1.05 18.04
CA TRP A 339 16.37 1.86 16.88
C TRP A 339 15.71 1.34 15.58
N MET A 340 15.46 0.03 15.44
CA MET A 340 14.68 -0.56 14.33
C MET A 340 13.16 -0.29 14.43
N ARG A 341 12.73 0.39 15.49
CA ARG A 341 11.35 0.47 15.98
C ARG A 341 10.40 1.34 15.14
N THR A 342 10.91 2.15 14.23
CA THR A 342 10.13 3.31 13.74
C THR A 342 9.73 3.24 12.28
N GLU A 343 10.56 2.75 11.36
CA GLU A 343 10.28 2.95 9.93
C GLU A 343 9.02 2.21 9.44
N PRO A 344 8.84 0.91 9.68
CA PRO A 344 7.68 0.18 9.16
C PRO A 344 6.37 0.60 9.84
N MET A 345 6.45 1.11 11.08
CA MET A 345 5.32 1.67 11.82
C MET A 345 4.98 3.07 11.33
N GLU A 346 5.97 3.95 11.17
CA GLU A 346 5.80 5.29 10.61
C GLU A 346 5.21 5.23 9.19
N GLN A 347 5.64 4.27 8.36
CA GLN A 347 5.05 4.03 7.04
C GLN A 347 3.57 3.64 7.15
N MET A 348 3.22 2.72 8.06
CA MET A 348 1.84 2.32 8.29
C MET A 348 0.99 3.49 8.81
N GLU A 349 1.46 4.23 9.80
CA GLU A 349 0.76 5.41 10.32
C GLU A 349 0.58 6.48 9.25
N THR A 350 1.60 6.68 8.40
CA THR A 350 1.54 7.63 7.28
C THR A 350 0.40 7.30 6.32
N ILE A 351 0.28 6.04 5.90
CA ILE A 351 -0.82 5.65 4.98
C ILE A 351 -2.17 5.73 5.67
N LEU A 352 -2.26 5.40 6.97
CA LEU A 352 -3.51 5.45 7.71
C LEU A 352 -3.97 6.91 7.81
N ALA A 353 -3.08 7.82 8.22
CA ALA A 353 -3.35 9.25 8.26
C ALA A 353 -3.81 9.77 6.88
N TRP A 354 -3.14 9.37 5.80
CA TRP A 354 -3.55 9.76 4.44
C TRP A 354 -4.94 9.22 4.07
N MET A 355 -5.21 7.93 4.34
CA MET A 355 -6.51 7.31 4.10
C MET A 355 -7.61 8.02 4.90
N GLU A 356 -7.33 8.43 6.13
CA GLU A 356 -8.26 9.16 6.99
C GLU A 356 -8.55 10.57 6.49
N GLU A 357 -7.50 11.34 6.18
CA GLU A 357 -7.61 12.73 5.69
C GLU A 357 -8.47 12.80 4.43
N GLY A 358 -8.36 11.81 3.56
CA GLY A 358 -9.16 11.76 2.36
C GLY A 358 -10.41 10.89 2.43
N LYS A 359 -10.93 10.45 3.58
CA LYS A 359 -12.21 9.69 3.63
C LYS A 359 -13.34 10.37 2.84
N THR A 360 -13.39 11.70 2.83
CA THR A 360 -14.38 12.50 2.07
C THR A 360 -14.02 12.67 0.59
N SER A 361 -12.74 12.60 0.22
CA SER A 361 -12.22 12.90 -1.12
C SER A 361 -11.88 11.62 -1.93
N HIS A 362 -11.43 10.56 -1.25
CA HIS A 362 -11.06 9.26 -1.79
C HIS A 362 -12.27 8.41 -2.16
N ALA A 363 -13.42 8.56 -1.48
CA ALA A 363 -14.65 7.89 -1.90
C ALA A 363 -15.05 8.25 -3.36
N ALA A 364 -14.75 9.49 -3.79
CA ALA A 364 -14.91 9.93 -5.17
C ALA A 364 -13.74 9.53 -6.08
N ARG A 365 -12.51 9.45 -5.54
CA ARG A 365 -11.28 9.09 -6.28
C ARG A 365 -11.21 7.59 -6.62
N CYS A 366 -11.69 6.71 -5.74
CA CYS A 366 -11.77 5.26 -5.95
C CYS A 366 -12.69 4.85 -7.10
N LYS A 367 -13.59 5.75 -7.55
CA LYS A 367 -14.47 5.55 -8.70
C LYS A 367 -13.83 5.96 -10.04
N ARG A 368 -12.62 6.54 -10.06
CA ARG A 368 -11.98 7.00 -11.30
C ARG A 368 -11.00 5.96 -11.85
N ALA A 369 -11.33 5.53 -13.08
CA ALA A 369 -10.56 4.91 -14.16
C ALA A 369 -9.45 3.90 -13.81
N ALA A 370 -9.46 2.77 -14.53
CA ALA A 370 -8.36 1.79 -14.57
C ALA A 370 -7.01 2.39 -15.02
N SER A 371 -6.96 3.65 -15.46
CA SER A 371 -5.77 4.36 -15.95
C SER A 371 -4.62 4.48 -14.95
N PHE A 372 -4.82 4.15 -13.66
CA PHE A 372 -3.73 4.14 -12.69
C PHE A 372 -2.82 2.92 -12.80
N THR A 373 -3.25 1.83 -13.45
CA THR A 373 -2.34 0.73 -13.75
C THR A 373 -1.28 1.08 -14.79
N THR A 374 -1.46 2.21 -15.49
CA THR A 374 -0.59 2.71 -16.56
C THR A 374 -0.06 4.13 -16.31
N CYS A 375 -0.28 4.72 -15.11
CA CYS A 375 0.04 6.14 -14.90
C CYS A 375 1.54 6.43 -14.79
N CYS A 376 2.35 5.45 -14.40
CA CYS A 376 3.80 5.49 -14.48
C CYS A 376 4.28 4.28 -15.30
N PRO A 377 4.45 4.41 -16.63
CA PRO A 377 4.82 3.28 -17.48
C PRO A 377 6.24 2.77 -17.21
N GLU A 378 7.10 3.60 -16.62
CA GLU A 378 8.49 3.28 -16.34
C GLU A 378 8.83 3.63 -14.88
N PHE A 379 9.54 2.72 -14.21
CA PHE A 379 10.19 3.01 -12.93
C PHE A 379 11.46 3.84 -13.16
N SER A 380 11.88 4.61 -12.15
CA SER A 380 13.22 5.20 -12.17
C SER A 380 14.28 4.11 -12.28
N MET A 381 15.26 4.31 -13.17
CA MET A 381 16.42 3.42 -13.23
C MET A 381 17.17 3.46 -11.90
N LEU A 382 17.59 2.29 -11.42
CA LEU A 382 18.39 2.17 -10.21
C LEU A 382 19.85 2.39 -10.60
N THR A 383 20.59 3.16 -9.82
CA THR A 383 22.04 3.32 -9.97
C THR A 383 22.76 2.01 -9.67
N GLU A 384 23.97 1.80 -10.19
CA GLU A 384 24.75 0.58 -9.89
C GLU A 384 24.98 0.39 -8.39
N LYS A 385 25.17 1.49 -7.65
CA LYS A 385 25.31 1.46 -6.19
C LYS A 385 24.03 0.97 -5.53
N GLN A 386 22.89 1.47 -6.00
CA GLN A 386 21.58 1.04 -5.58
C GLN A 386 21.39 -0.46 -5.88
N LEU A 387 21.63 -0.92 -7.11
CA LEU A 387 21.56 -2.35 -7.47
C LEU A 387 22.44 -3.24 -6.56
N LYS A 388 23.68 -2.82 -6.28
CA LYS A 388 24.60 -3.54 -5.38
C LYS A 388 24.16 -3.52 -3.91
N GLU A 389 23.55 -2.43 -3.45
CA GLU A 389 22.97 -2.36 -2.11
C GLU A 389 21.66 -3.17 -2.04
N TYR A 390 20.85 -3.19 -3.11
CA TYR A 390 19.54 -3.85 -3.21
C TYR A 390 19.61 -5.35 -3.35
N SER A 391 20.62 -5.91 -4.00
CA SER A 391 20.81 -7.36 -4.11
C SER A 391 21.04 -8.04 -2.75
N ARG A 392 21.19 -7.24 -1.67
CA ARG A 392 21.28 -7.70 -0.27
C ARG A 392 19.95 -7.62 0.48
N SER A 393 18.85 -7.47 -0.27
CA SER A 393 17.49 -7.93 0.06
C SER A 393 16.80 -7.32 1.29
N ASN A 394 16.73 -5.98 1.42
CA ASN A 394 15.96 -5.36 2.51
C ASN A 394 15.16 -4.12 2.03
N LEU A 395 13.81 -4.18 2.05
CA LEU A 395 12.98 -2.99 1.78
C LEU A 395 13.16 -1.92 2.85
N GLN A 396 13.47 -2.33 4.08
CA GLN A 396 13.61 -1.47 5.25
C GLN A 396 15.07 -1.08 5.51
N HIS A 397 15.92 -1.10 4.48
CA HIS A 397 17.31 -0.63 4.58
C HIS A 397 17.39 0.57 5.54
N ILE A 398 18.15 0.35 6.62
CA ILE A 398 18.51 1.14 7.82
C ILE A 398 19.00 2.60 7.52
N LYS A 399 18.87 3.04 6.26
CA LYS A 399 19.28 4.32 5.71
C LYS A 399 18.09 5.12 5.16
N LEU A 400 16.90 5.04 5.75
CA LEU A 400 15.81 5.99 5.49
C LEU A 400 15.76 7.06 6.60
N PRO A 401 16.72 8.01 6.62
CA PRO A 401 16.92 8.87 7.77
C PRO A 401 15.83 9.92 7.92
N GLY A 402 14.88 10.13 7.00
CA GLY A 402 14.02 11.32 6.99
C GLY A 402 13.25 11.54 8.30
N PRO A 403 12.24 10.69 8.60
CA PRO A 403 11.48 10.78 9.85
C PRO A 403 12.35 10.62 11.09
N PHE A 404 13.28 9.66 11.06
CA PHE A 404 14.15 9.35 12.20
C PHE A 404 15.08 10.52 12.55
N TRP A 405 15.71 11.12 11.56
CA TRP A 405 16.54 12.31 11.71
C TRP A 405 15.69 13.48 12.21
N ALA A 406 14.47 13.66 11.67
CA ALA A 406 13.58 14.71 12.13
C ALA A 406 13.21 14.53 13.62
N GLN A 407 12.82 13.32 14.03
CA GLN A 407 12.52 12.95 15.42
C GLN A 407 13.74 13.08 16.35
N SER A 408 14.94 12.84 15.82
CA SER A 408 16.21 12.89 16.57
C SER A 408 16.94 14.23 16.45
N CYS A 409 16.38 15.23 15.76
CA CYS A 409 17.05 16.49 15.47
C CYS A 409 17.34 17.29 16.76
N THR A 410 18.61 17.44 17.12
CA THR A 410 19.08 18.22 18.28
C THR A 410 19.84 19.49 17.92
N VAL A 411 20.31 19.62 16.68
CA VAL A 411 21.20 20.72 16.25
C VAL A 411 20.56 22.10 16.19
N ALA A 412 19.24 22.17 16.00
CA ALA A 412 18.48 23.42 15.97
C ALA A 412 17.11 23.24 16.65
N PRO A 413 17.04 23.15 17.99
CA PRO A 413 15.79 22.90 18.71
C PRO A 413 14.67 23.91 18.39
N GLN A 414 15.04 25.17 18.18
CA GLN A 414 14.15 26.27 17.81
C GLN A 414 13.49 26.11 16.43
N SER A 415 13.98 25.20 15.57
CA SER A 415 13.37 24.91 14.28
C SER A 415 11.98 24.26 14.39
N GLY A 416 11.67 23.64 15.54
CA GLY A 416 10.46 22.87 15.77
C GLY A 416 10.42 21.52 15.05
N VAL A 417 11.48 21.15 14.31
CA VAL A 417 11.57 19.91 13.52
C VAL A 417 11.40 18.68 14.40
N LYS A 418 12.09 18.63 15.55
CA LYS A 418 11.98 17.51 16.50
C LYS A 418 10.55 17.26 16.95
N GLY A 419 9.87 18.32 17.39
CA GLY A 419 8.48 18.24 17.83
C GLY A 419 7.51 17.87 16.72
N ALA A 420 7.75 18.35 15.50
CA ALA A 420 6.94 17.99 14.33
C ALA A 420 7.15 16.54 13.88
N GLY A 421 8.40 16.04 13.95
CA GLY A 421 8.75 14.64 13.68
C GLY A 421 8.02 13.69 14.64
N PHE A 422 8.06 13.97 15.94
CA PHE A 422 7.34 13.16 16.94
C PHE A 422 5.82 13.19 16.79
N ARG A 423 5.27 14.25 16.19
CA ARG A 423 3.82 14.39 15.95
C ARG A 423 3.37 13.87 14.59
N GLY A 424 4.28 13.30 13.79
CA GLY A 424 3.97 12.83 12.44
C GLY A 424 3.60 13.95 11.46
N GLU A 425 3.95 15.22 11.73
CA GLU A 425 3.54 16.34 10.84
C GLU A 425 4.15 16.26 9.43
N PHE A 426 5.21 15.45 9.28
CA PHE A 426 5.87 15.19 8.01
C PHE A 426 5.28 14.01 7.22
N GLN A 427 4.38 13.21 7.80
CA GLN A 427 3.79 12.01 7.17
C GLN A 427 3.15 12.31 5.81
N LYS A 428 2.42 13.43 5.70
CA LYS A 428 1.79 13.87 4.44
C LYS A 428 2.76 14.16 3.28
N PHE A 429 4.06 14.29 3.55
CA PHE A 429 5.09 14.42 2.52
C PHE A 429 5.66 13.06 2.10
N GLY A 430 5.23 11.96 2.71
CA GLY A 430 5.66 10.59 2.42
C GLY A 430 7.14 10.32 2.72
N VAL A 431 7.78 11.14 3.56
CA VAL A 431 9.23 11.08 3.84
C VAL A 431 9.73 9.74 4.41
N SER A 432 8.82 8.89 4.90
CA SER A 432 9.10 7.53 5.37
C SER A 432 9.22 6.49 4.24
N PHE A 433 8.81 6.84 3.01
CA PHE A 433 8.83 5.94 1.85
C PHE A 433 10.00 6.20 0.91
N TRP A 434 10.42 7.47 0.80
CA TRP A 434 11.35 7.92 -0.23
C TRP A 434 12.77 7.46 0.02
N ASP A 435 13.40 6.94 -1.03
CA ASP A 435 14.81 6.61 -0.96
C ASP A 435 15.69 7.87 -0.79
N LYS A 436 16.96 7.64 -0.45
CA LYS A 436 17.91 8.71 -0.19
C LYS A 436 18.07 9.65 -1.39
N GLU A 437 18.08 9.13 -2.61
CA GLU A 437 18.29 9.92 -3.81
C GLU A 437 17.11 10.85 -4.06
N ARG A 438 15.88 10.35 -3.94
CA ARG A 438 14.68 11.19 -3.98
C ARG A 438 14.69 12.23 -2.87
N MET A 439 15.03 11.84 -1.65
CA MET A 439 15.12 12.77 -0.52
C MET A 439 16.16 13.87 -0.78
N GLU A 440 17.33 13.55 -1.32
CA GLU A 440 18.35 14.55 -1.72
C GLU A 440 17.84 15.45 -2.85
N GLY A 441 17.21 14.86 -3.88
CA GLY A 441 16.63 15.59 -5.02
C GLY A 441 15.50 16.54 -4.62
N LEU A 442 14.73 16.19 -3.58
CA LEU A 442 13.71 17.04 -2.98
C LEU A 442 14.29 18.07 -1.99
N GLY A 443 15.59 17.99 -1.66
CA GLY A 443 16.20 18.83 -0.63
C GLY A 443 15.78 18.45 0.80
N LEU A 444 15.29 17.22 1.01
CA LEU A 444 14.89 16.65 2.29
C LEU A 444 16.00 15.80 2.95
N ALA A 445 17.10 15.60 2.25
CA ALA A 445 18.35 15.04 2.76
C ALA A 445 19.55 15.81 2.17
N THR A 446 20.73 15.61 2.74
CA THR A 446 22.00 16.09 2.20
C THR A 446 23.00 14.94 2.05
N PRO A 447 23.98 15.03 1.13
CA PRO A 447 24.97 13.96 0.98
C PRO A 447 25.80 13.67 2.23
N ARG A 448 25.95 14.67 3.12
CA ARG A 448 26.83 14.65 4.31
C ARG A 448 26.04 14.98 5.59
N MET A 449 25.03 14.17 5.91
CA MET A 449 24.19 14.34 7.11
C MET A 449 24.94 14.15 8.44
N ASP A 450 26.16 13.63 8.40
CA ASP A 450 27.07 13.49 9.55
C ASP A 450 27.63 14.83 10.02
N ARG A 451 27.72 15.83 9.14
CA ARG A 451 28.33 17.12 9.46
C ARG A 451 27.36 18.06 10.14
N TYR A 452 27.77 18.64 11.26
CA TYR A 452 26.96 19.58 12.04
C TYR A 452 26.36 20.74 11.21
N LEU A 453 27.14 21.36 10.32
CA LEU A 453 26.66 22.45 9.45
C LEU A 453 25.60 21.98 8.45
N ASP A 454 25.73 20.76 7.93
CA ASP A 454 24.75 20.18 7.01
C ASP A 454 23.49 19.74 7.77
N GLN A 455 23.60 19.32 9.02
CA GLN A 455 22.43 19.06 9.89
C GLN A 455 21.67 20.35 10.23
N ILE A 456 22.36 21.47 10.48
CA ILE A 456 21.70 22.78 10.67
C ILE A 456 20.95 23.19 9.41
N ASP A 457 21.60 23.10 8.25
CA ASP A 457 20.95 23.39 6.97
C ASP A 457 19.75 22.47 6.73
N LEU A 458 19.87 21.19 7.06
CA LEU A 458 18.77 20.26 6.95
C LEU A 458 17.60 20.62 7.88
N ALA A 459 17.87 21.01 9.14
CA ALA A 459 16.83 21.50 10.05
C ALA A 459 16.14 22.75 9.51
N PHE A 460 16.89 23.61 8.83
CA PHE A 460 16.34 24.77 8.15
C PHE A 460 15.44 24.39 6.98
N ARG A 461 15.85 23.41 6.15
CA ARG A 461 15.04 22.87 5.04
C ARG A 461 13.73 22.27 5.55
N TRP A 462 13.79 21.40 6.55
CA TRP A 462 12.60 20.78 7.16
C TRP A 462 11.69 21.81 7.85
N SER A 463 12.24 22.85 8.47
CA SER A 463 11.40 23.95 8.99
C SER A 463 10.60 24.69 7.91
N SER A 464 11.10 24.72 6.67
CA SER A 464 10.36 25.29 5.52
C SER A 464 9.08 24.52 5.23
N LEU A 465 9.11 23.18 5.37
CA LEU A 465 7.93 22.32 5.24
C LEU A 465 6.86 22.69 6.27
N LEU A 466 7.26 22.92 7.53
CA LEU A 466 6.34 23.31 8.60
C LEU A 466 5.69 24.66 8.34
N LEU A 467 6.47 25.63 7.87
CA LEU A 467 5.99 26.99 7.58
C LEU A 467 5.04 27.02 6.38
N SER A 468 5.29 26.20 5.36
CA SER A 468 4.42 26.10 4.18
C SER A 468 2.99 25.65 4.52
N ASN A 469 2.86 24.82 5.56
CA ASN A 469 1.59 24.23 5.98
C ASN A 469 0.72 25.14 6.83
N LYS A 470 1.30 26.09 7.58
CA LYS A 470 0.53 27.03 8.39
C LYS A 470 -0.42 27.90 7.56
N LYS A 471 -0.17 28.04 6.26
CA LYS A 471 -1.05 28.78 5.33
C LYS A 471 -2.33 28.03 4.94
N ARG A 472 -2.46 26.74 5.28
CA ARG A 472 -3.61 25.89 4.91
C ARG A 472 -4.33 25.25 6.11
N ALA A 473 -3.96 25.58 7.35
CA ALA A 473 -4.59 24.97 8.51
C ALA A 473 -6.08 25.38 8.63
N PRO A 474 -7.01 24.42 8.76
CA PRO A 474 -8.40 24.73 9.09
C PRO A 474 -8.50 25.34 10.49
N LYS A 475 -9.48 26.22 10.70
CA LYS A 475 -9.71 26.95 11.96
C LYS A 475 -9.75 25.97 13.15
N ARG A 476 -9.02 26.32 14.23
CA ARG A 476 -8.96 25.60 15.50
C ARG A 476 -10.37 25.21 15.97
N GLY A 477 -10.63 23.91 16.09
CA GLY A 477 -11.92 23.40 16.60
C GLY A 477 -12.09 21.89 16.54
N GLN A 478 -11.34 21.17 15.70
CA GLN A 478 -11.43 19.70 15.66
C GLN A 478 -10.38 19.06 16.57
N GLN A 479 -10.81 18.56 17.73
CA GLN A 479 -10.02 17.64 18.54
C GLN A 479 -9.70 16.40 17.68
N LYS A 480 -8.41 16.06 17.59
CA LYS A 480 -7.95 14.81 16.99
C LYS A 480 -8.46 13.67 17.87
N LYS A 481 -9.56 13.02 17.46
CA LYS A 481 -9.91 11.70 17.98
C LYS A 481 -8.79 10.74 17.55
N GLY A 482 -8.31 9.90 18.47
CA GLY A 482 -7.33 8.87 18.15
C GLY A 482 -7.81 8.02 16.97
N LEU A 483 -6.86 7.47 16.21
CA LEU A 483 -7.04 6.60 15.05
C LEU A 483 -7.86 5.36 15.43
N GLN A 484 -9.19 5.47 15.50
CA GLN A 484 -10.08 4.32 15.64
C GLN A 484 -10.37 3.79 14.25
N PHE A 485 -9.55 2.84 13.81
CA PHE A 485 -9.80 2.08 12.60
C PHE A 485 -11.06 1.21 12.80
N ARG A 486 -12.22 1.72 12.39
CA ARG A 486 -13.43 0.91 12.22
C ARG A 486 -13.40 0.30 10.83
N SER A 487 -12.74 -0.84 10.71
CA SER A 487 -12.95 -1.78 9.61
C SER A 487 -14.42 -2.21 9.63
N ARG A 488 -15.26 -1.58 8.81
CA ARG A 488 -16.52 -2.18 8.35
C ARG A 488 -16.30 -2.58 6.91
N THR A 489 -15.32 -3.45 6.67
CA THR A 489 -15.20 -4.12 5.39
C THR A 489 -16.40 -5.05 5.31
N LYS A 490 -17.46 -4.64 4.59
CA LYS A 490 -18.60 -5.54 4.32
C LYS A 490 -18.05 -6.83 3.73
N ALA A 491 -18.65 -7.96 4.10
CA ALA A 491 -18.42 -9.22 3.40
C ALA A 491 -18.51 -8.97 1.90
N ILE A 492 -17.49 -9.41 1.17
CA ILE A 492 -17.49 -9.36 -0.29
C ILE A 492 -18.59 -10.32 -0.71
N SER A 493 -19.62 -9.82 -1.40
CA SER A 493 -20.56 -10.69 -2.09
C SER A 493 -19.76 -11.46 -3.13
N LEU A 494 -19.59 -12.76 -2.91
CA LEU A 494 -19.17 -13.69 -3.96
C LEU A 494 -20.29 -13.64 -5.00
N GLY A 495 -20.11 -12.82 -6.04
CA GLY A 495 -21.03 -12.82 -7.17
C GLY A 495 -20.93 -14.16 -7.88
N GLU A 496 -22.08 -14.74 -8.17
CA GLU A 496 -22.24 -15.86 -9.11
C GLU A 496 -21.68 -15.51 -10.49
#